data_AF-A0A7J3FKR2-F1
#
_entry.id   AF-A0A7J3FKR2-F1
#
_cell.length_a   1.000
_cell.length_b   1.000
_cell.length_c   1.000
_cell.angle_alpha   90.00
_cell.angle_beta   90.00
_cell.angle_gamma   90.00
#
_symmetry.space_group_name_H-M   'P 1'
#
loop_
_entity.id
_entity.type
_entity.pdbx_description
1 polymer ?
#
loop_
_entity_poly.entity_id
_entity_poly.type
_entity_poly.pdbx_seq_one_letter_code
_entity_poly.pdbx_strand_id
1 'polypeptide(L)'
;MKKRLDINYFPVWAKYIHEIQINLLPEYVKSGKVKAILMWGGNLMMWLQSHEYQEAIRCLDFAAAIDYFYRPWTHDFVDIVLPAATCPERKAPFAFFGRRIYGRRVMKPLGECKEDWQIAFDIGVRLGYRQEF
;
A
#
# COMPACT_ATOMS: atom_id res chain seq x y z
N MET A 1 7.65 -9.39 -16.49
CA MET A 1 8.78 -8.42 -16.40
C MET A 1 8.62 -7.15 -17.25
N LYS A 2 8.00 -7.16 -18.44
CA LYS A 2 7.97 -6.01 -19.38
C LYS A 2 7.27 -4.70 -18.92
N LYS A 3 6.60 -4.66 -17.77
CA LYS A 3 5.84 -3.48 -17.29
C LYS A 3 6.49 -2.73 -16.11
N ARG A 4 7.69 -3.12 -15.69
CA ARG A 4 8.37 -2.47 -14.56
C ARG A 4 8.99 -1.14 -14.98
N LEU A 5 8.63 -0.05 -14.30
CA LEU A 5 9.13 1.31 -14.60
C LEU A 5 10.58 1.53 -14.17
N ASP A 6 11.04 0.78 -13.17
CA ASP A 6 12.34 0.96 -12.54
C ASP A 6 13.51 0.28 -13.27
N ILE A 7 13.25 -0.59 -14.24
CA ILE A 7 14.29 -1.44 -14.85
C ILE A 7 15.42 -0.66 -15.53
N ASN A 8 15.12 0.50 -16.12
CA ASN A 8 16.11 1.30 -16.84
C ASN A 8 16.99 2.12 -15.90
N TYR A 9 16.46 2.53 -14.74
CA TYR A 9 17.17 3.38 -13.79
C TYR A 9 17.81 2.57 -12.66
N PHE A 10 17.17 1.46 -12.26
CA PHE A 10 17.61 0.56 -11.20
C PHE A 10 17.73 -0.89 -11.71
N PRO A 11 18.58 -1.17 -12.73
CA PRO A 11 18.66 -2.48 -13.36
C PRO A 11 19.11 -3.59 -12.41
N VAL A 12 19.99 -3.27 -11.45
CA VAL A 12 20.46 -4.22 -10.44
C VAL A 12 19.34 -4.56 -9.46
N TRP A 13 18.57 -3.57 -9.00
CA TRP A 13 17.41 -3.79 -8.13
C TRP A 13 16.38 -4.66 -8.83
N ALA A 14 16.00 -4.31 -10.06
CA ALA A 14 15.01 -5.05 -10.84
C ALA A 14 15.43 -6.49 -11.16
N LYS A 15 16.74 -6.78 -11.14
CA LYS A 15 17.26 -8.14 -11.32
C LYS A 15 17.06 -9.03 -10.10
N TYR A 16 17.20 -8.49 -8.89
CA TYR A 16 17.24 -9.27 -7.65
C TYR A 16 16.01 -9.12 -6.76
N ILE A 17 15.25 -8.04 -6.91
CA ILE A 17 14.14 -7.67 -6.04
C ILE A 17 12.84 -7.67 -6.83
N HIS A 18 11.80 -8.32 -6.31
CA HIS A 18 10.51 -8.43 -6.99
C HIS A 18 9.68 -7.15 -6.88
N GLU A 19 9.87 -6.40 -5.80
CA GLU A 19 9.27 -5.09 -5.55
C GLU A 19 9.87 -4.03 -6.47
N ILE A 20 9.01 -3.14 -6.97
CA ILE A 20 9.43 -1.99 -7.77
C ILE A 20 10.18 -0.98 -6.91
N GLN A 21 11.26 -0.41 -7.43
CA GLN A 21 11.93 0.72 -6.78
C GLN A 21 11.11 2.00 -6.96
N ILE A 22 10.70 2.61 -5.85
CA ILE A 22 9.76 3.74 -5.82
C ILE A 22 10.42 5.10 -5.60
N ASN A 23 11.75 5.16 -5.52
CA ASN A 23 12.48 6.43 -5.35
C ASN A 23 12.22 7.46 -6.47
N LEU A 24 11.68 7.04 -7.61
CA LEU A 24 11.28 7.89 -8.73
C LEU A 24 9.75 8.04 -8.86
N LEU A 25 9.00 7.79 -7.77
CA LEU A 25 7.56 7.90 -7.78
C LEU A 25 7.08 9.29 -8.26
N PRO A 26 7.62 10.42 -7.77
CA PRO A 26 7.21 11.74 -8.26
C PRO A 26 7.35 11.91 -9.77
N GLU A 27 8.44 11.43 -10.36
CA GLU A 27 8.69 11.48 -11.79
C GLU A 27 7.75 10.55 -12.58
N TYR A 28 7.43 9.38 -12.01
CA TYR A 28 6.47 8.47 -12.62
C TYR A 28 5.05 9.04 -12.63
N VAL A 29 4.65 9.75 -11.56
CA VAL A 29 3.38 10.48 -11.54
C VAL A 29 3.40 11.63 -12.53
N LYS A 30 4.43 12.48 -12.49
CA LYS A 30 4.57 13.65 -13.37
C LYS A 30 4.56 13.28 -14.85
N SER A 31 5.12 12.13 -15.21
CA SER A 31 5.12 11.61 -16.59
C SER A 31 3.83 10.85 -16.97
N GLY A 32 2.86 10.74 -16.07
CA GLY A 32 1.59 10.03 -16.29
C GLY A 32 1.72 8.50 -16.37
N LYS A 33 2.88 7.94 -15.98
CA LYS A 33 3.14 6.50 -15.98
C LYS A 33 2.49 5.79 -14.80
N VAL A 34 2.32 6.51 -13.69
CA VAL A 34 1.51 6.09 -12.54
C VAL A 34 0.38 7.08 -12.39
N LYS A 35 -0.84 6.54 -12.35
CA LYS A 35 -2.09 7.33 -12.29
C LYS A 35 -2.89 7.09 -11.02
N ALA A 36 -2.71 5.93 -10.41
CA ALA A 36 -3.41 5.60 -9.18
C ALA A 36 -2.53 4.82 -8.22
N ILE A 37 -2.81 4.93 -6.92
CA ILE A 37 -2.11 4.20 -5.87
C ILE A 37 -3.04 3.74 -4.76
N LEU A 38 -2.76 2.57 -4.21
CA LEU A 38 -3.33 2.05 -2.97
C LEU A 38 -2.19 1.84 -1.98
N MET A 39 -2.23 2.53 -0.84
CA MET A 39 -1.15 2.54 0.14
C MET A 39 -1.57 1.83 1.43
N TRP A 40 -1.03 0.63 1.69
CA TRP A 40 -1.21 -0.05 2.98
C TRP A 40 -0.13 0.40 3.97
N GLY A 41 -0.54 1.03 5.07
CA GLY A 41 0.36 1.50 6.12
C GLY A 41 1.41 2.50 5.62
N GLY A 42 1.10 3.26 4.57
CA GLY A 42 2.05 4.17 3.92
C GLY A 42 2.30 5.44 4.74
N ASN A 43 3.51 5.98 4.69
CA ASN A 43 3.84 7.22 5.38
C ASN A 43 4.59 8.16 4.44
N LEU A 44 3.96 9.27 4.03
CA LEU A 44 4.58 10.22 3.08
C LEU A 44 5.79 10.96 3.66
N MET A 45 6.00 10.89 4.97
CA MET A 45 7.16 11.46 5.64
C MET A 45 8.38 10.51 5.66
N MET A 46 8.27 9.31 5.06
CA MET A 46 9.37 8.34 5.06
C MET A 46 10.50 8.71 4.10
N TRP A 47 10.24 9.55 3.09
CA TRP A 47 11.23 10.01 2.14
C TRP A 47 11.84 11.33 2.59
N LEU A 48 13.11 11.55 2.22
CA LEU A 48 13.84 12.77 2.57
C LEU A 48 13.18 14.02 1.96
N GLN A 49 12.67 13.90 0.73
CA GLN A 49 11.91 14.94 0.01
C GLN A 49 10.40 14.78 0.20
N SER A 50 9.94 14.60 1.44
CA SER A 50 8.54 14.27 1.75
C SER A 50 7.50 15.19 1.08
N HIS A 51 7.80 16.49 0.94
CA HIS A 51 6.92 17.44 0.26
C HIS A 51 6.71 17.14 -1.23
N GLU A 52 7.75 16.67 -1.94
CA GLU A 52 7.62 16.28 -3.35
C GLU A 52 6.76 15.03 -3.51
N TYR A 53 6.86 14.10 -2.56
CA TYR A 53 6.04 12.89 -2.54
C TYR A 53 4.59 13.21 -2.17
N GLN A 54 4.35 14.08 -1.19
CA GLN A 54 3.02 14.59 -0.86
C GLN A 54 2.35 15.21 -2.08
N GLU A 55 3.05 16.07 -2.80
CA GLU A 55 2.54 16.70 -4.02
C GLU A 55 2.30 15.67 -5.13
N ALA A 56 3.22 14.73 -5.33
CA ALA A 56 3.05 13.67 -6.31
C ALA A 56 1.80 12.83 -6.04
N ILE A 57 1.54 12.45 -4.78
CA ILE A 57 0.33 11.71 -4.42
C ILE A 57 -0.93 12.53 -4.69
N ARG A 58 -0.90 13.84 -4.38
CA ARG A 58 -2.02 14.76 -4.65
C ARG A 58 -2.33 14.94 -6.14
N CYS A 59 -1.35 14.76 -7.02
CA CYS A 59 -1.50 14.89 -8.46
C CYS A 59 -1.94 13.60 -9.18
N LEU A 60 -2.09 12.48 -8.46
CA LEU A 60 -2.61 11.25 -9.04
C LEU A 60 -4.09 11.41 -9.45
N ASP A 61 -4.53 10.62 -10.43
CA ASP A 61 -5.94 10.54 -10.80
C ASP A 61 -6.78 9.91 -9.66
N PHE A 62 -6.14 9.06 -8.83
CA PHE A 62 -6.77 8.46 -7.65
C PHE A 62 -5.73 7.97 -6.63
N ALA A 63 -5.88 8.31 -5.35
CA ALA A 63 -5.07 7.79 -4.26
C ALA A 63 -5.94 7.34 -3.09
N ALA A 64 -5.64 6.16 -2.55
CA ALA A 64 -6.25 5.71 -1.29
C ALA A 64 -5.20 5.20 -0.30
N ALA A 65 -5.45 5.48 0.98
CA ALA A 65 -4.66 4.96 2.10
C ALA A 65 -5.48 3.93 2.88
N ILE A 66 -4.83 2.85 3.30
CA ILE A 66 -5.39 1.78 4.12
C ILE A 66 -4.59 1.77 5.43
N ASP A 67 -5.20 2.31 6.48
CA ASP A 67 -4.47 2.66 7.69
C ASP A 67 -5.36 2.56 8.93
N TYR A 68 -4.73 2.24 10.07
CA TYR A 68 -5.40 2.18 11.38
C TYR A 68 -5.15 3.44 12.22
N PHE A 69 -4.21 4.30 11.83
CA PHE A 69 -3.98 5.60 12.46
C PHE A 69 -4.08 6.72 11.43
N TYR A 70 -5.02 7.64 11.64
CA TYR A 70 -5.09 8.86 10.86
C TYR A 70 -3.88 9.76 11.11
N ARG A 71 -3.32 10.32 10.04
CA ARG A 71 -2.10 11.13 10.00
C ARG A 71 -2.26 12.23 8.96
N PRO A 72 -2.45 13.50 9.35
CA PRO A 72 -2.70 14.58 8.39
C PRO A 72 -1.63 14.70 7.30
N TRP A 73 -0.36 14.56 7.67
CA TRP A 73 0.80 14.61 6.75
C TRP A 73 0.87 13.47 5.71
N THR A 74 -0.13 12.59 5.65
CA THR A 74 -0.26 11.55 4.63
C THR A 74 -1.68 11.50 4.09
N HIS A 75 -2.66 11.51 4.98
CA HIS A 75 -4.05 11.29 4.62
C HIS A 75 -4.75 12.52 4.03
N ASP A 76 -4.24 13.73 4.28
CA ASP A 76 -4.79 14.95 3.65
C ASP A 76 -4.44 15.04 2.15
N PHE A 77 -3.57 14.15 1.67
CA PHE A 77 -3.10 14.11 0.27
C PHE A 77 -3.74 12.98 -0.55
N VAL A 78 -4.59 12.14 0.04
CA VAL A 78 -5.28 11.03 -0.65
C VAL A 78 -6.78 11.30 -0.75
N ASP A 79 -7.45 10.69 -1.72
CA ASP A 79 -8.88 10.87 -1.92
C ASP A 79 -9.73 10.11 -0.89
N ILE A 80 -9.25 8.94 -0.45
CA ILE A 80 -9.99 8.04 0.44
C ILE A 80 -9.05 7.43 1.48
N VAL A 81 -9.54 7.33 2.72
CA VAL A 81 -8.91 6.55 3.79
C VAL A 81 -9.81 5.39 4.16
N LEU A 82 -9.31 4.16 4.04
CA LEU A 82 -10.01 2.95 4.46
C LEU A 82 -9.51 2.48 5.83
N PRO A 83 -10.40 2.19 6.78
CA PRO A 83 -10.02 1.80 8.13
C PRO A 83 -9.46 0.37 8.15
N ALA A 84 -8.16 0.25 8.41
CA ALA A 84 -7.51 -1.04 8.61
C ALA A 84 -7.69 -1.51 10.06
N ALA A 85 -7.85 -2.81 10.28
CA ALA A 85 -7.76 -3.41 11.59
C ALA A 85 -6.34 -3.25 12.16
N THR A 86 -6.16 -3.25 13.47
CA THR A 86 -4.86 -3.23 14.17
C THR A 86 -4.32 -4.64 14.42
N CYS A 87 -3.07 -4.76 14.84
CA CYS A 87 -2.44 -6.08 15.09
C CYS A 87 -3.24 -7.01 16.03
N PRO A 88 -3.82 -6.55 17.17
CA PRO A 88 -4.66 -7.41 18.02
C PRO A 88 -5.98 -7.87 17.38
N GLU A 89 -6.49 -7.12 16.40
CA GLU A 89 -7.76 -7.35 15.72
C GLU A 89 -7.64 -8.30 14.51
N ARG A 90 -6.44 -8.38 13.93
CA ARG A 90 -6.16 -9.19 12.73
C ARG A 90 -5.99 -10.66 13.07
N LYS A 91 -6.46 -11.55 12.19
CA LYS A 91 -6.11 -12.99 12.18
C LYS A 91 -5.03 -13.21 11.12
N ALA A 92 -3.85 -12.68 11.39
CA ALA A 92 -2.70 -12.78 10.49
C ALA A 92 -1.53 -13.53 11.17
N PRO A 93 -0.65 -14.18 10.38
CA PRO A 93 0.67 -14.56 10.84
C PRO A 93 1.41 -13.34 11.41
N PHE A 94 1.81 -13.37 12.68
CA PHE A 94 2.58 -12.28 13.30
C PHE A 94 4.01 -12.70 13.64
N ALA A 95 4.28 -14.00 13.73
CA ALA A 95 5.61 -14.53 13.98
C ALA A 95 5.78 -15.89 13.30
N PHE A 96 7.01 -16.23 12.97
CA PHE A 96 7.40 -17.58 12.55
C PHE A 96 8.65 -18.00 13.30
N PHE A 97 8.71 -19.27 13.70
CA PHE A 97 9.93 -19.89 14.24
C PHE A 97 10.16 -21.20 13.51
N GLY A 98 11.27 -21.28 12.78
CA GLY A 98 11.56 -22.40 11.89
C GLY A 98 10.41 -22.61 10.89
N ARG A 99 9.77 -23.77 10.95
CA ARG A 99 8.65 -24.16 10.07
C ARG A 99 7.27 -23.86 10.65
N ARG A 100 7.19 -23.23 11.82
CA ARG A 100 5.92 -22.98 12.53
C ARG A 100 5.52 -21.52 12.42
N ILE A 101 4.30 -21.30 11.95
CA ILE A 101 3.69 -19.98 11.82
C ILE A 101 2.74 -19.76 13.00
N TYR A 102 2.84 -18.60 13.63
CA TYR A 102 2.00 -18.19 14.74
C TYR A 102 1.08 -17.06 14.28
N GLY A 103 -0.23 -17.30 14.40
CA GLY A 103 -1.26 -16.30 14.23
C GLY A 103 -2.06 -16.18 15.52
N ARG A 104 -2.47 -14.97 15.88
CA ARG A 104 -3.41 -14.72 16.98
C ARG A 104 -4.40 -13.66 16.54
N ARG A 105 -5.65 -13.82 16.94
CA ARG A 105 -6.64 -12.74 16.95
C ARG A 105 -7.12 -12.60 18.38
N VAL A 106 -6.79 -11.49 19.04
CA VAL A 106 -7.15 -11.24 20.45
C VAL A 106 -8.58 -10.71 20.54
N MET A 107 -8.98 -9.90 19.56
CA MET A 107 -10.32 -9.32 19.49
C MET A 107 -10.78 -9.21 18.03
N LYS A 108 -12.08 -8.98 17.80
CA LYS A 108 -12.60 -8.72 16.44
C LYS A 108 -12.26 -7.29 16.02
N PRO A 109 -12.11 -6.99 14.72
CA PRO A 109 -12.02 -5.62 14.22
C PRO A 109 -13.18 -4.76 14.75
N LEU A 110 -12.86 -3.58 15.26
CA LEU A 110 -13.84 -2.64 15.80
C LEU A 110 -14.43 -1.75 14.70
N GLY A 111 -15.69 -1.34 14.89
CA GLY A 111 -16.37 -0.43 13.96
C GLY A 111 -16.42 -0.97 12.53
N GLU A 112 -15.96 -0.15 11.58
CA GLU A 112 -15.89 -0.50 10.15
C GLU A 112 -14.52 -1.05 9.73
N CYS A 113 -13.60 -1.24 10.69
CA CYS A 113 -12.26 -1.74 10.40
C CYS A 113 -12.31 -3.14 9.79
N LYS A 114 -11.48 -3.36 8.77
CA LYS A 114 -11.32 -4.66 8.11
C LYS A 114 -9.86 -5.08 8.08
N GLU A 115 -9.62 -6.37 7.97
CA GLU A 115 -8.25 -6.86 7.78
C GLU A 115 -7.71 -6.50 6.40
N ASP A 116 -6.40 -6.29 6.26
CA ASP A 116 -5.79 -5.82 5.00
C ASP A 116 -6.14 -6.74 3.81
N TRP A 117 -6.13 -8.06 4.03
CA TRP A 117 -6.50 -9.04 3.01
C TRP A 117 -7.98 -8.96 2.62
N GLN A 118 -8.87 -8.67 3.58
CA GLN A 118 -10.30 -8.48 3.30
C GLN A 118 -10.48 -7.25 2.43
N ILE A 119 -9.81 -6.14 2.77
CA ILE A 119 -9.84 -4.91 1.99
C ILE A 119 -9.31 -5.16 0.57
N ALA A 120 -8.17 -5.84 0.44
CA ALA A 120 -7.60 -6.16 -0.86
C ALA A 120 -8.54 -7.02 -1.73
N PHE A 121 -9.16 -8.05 -1.17
CA PHE A 121 -10.09 -8.91 -1.89
C PHE A 121 -11.39 -8.18 -2.22
N ASP A 122 -11.92 -7.38 -1.28
CA ASP A 122 -13.08 -6.53 -1.50
C ASP A 122 -12.89 -5.58 -2.68
N ILE A 123 -11.69 -5.00 -2.81
CA ILE A 123 -11.30 -4.16 -3.94
C ILE A 123 -11.20 -5.00 -5.21
N GLY A 124 -10.49 -6.13 -5.18
CA GLY A 124 -10.33 -7.03 -6.33
C GLY A 124 -11.66 -7.49 -6.92
N VAL A 125 -12.58 -7.93 -6.06
CA VAL A 125 -13.95 -8.34 -6.44
C VAL A 125 -14.71 -7.17 -7.07
N ARG A 126 -14.62 -5.96 -6.50
CA ARG A 126 -15.28 -4.75 -7.05
C ARG A 126 -14.68 -4.30 -8.39
N LEU A 127 -13.40 -4.61 -8.63
CA LEU A 127 -12.71 -4.39 -9.90
C LEU A 127 -13.04 -5.46 -10.97
N GLY A 128 -13.88 -6.45 -10.65
CA GLY A 128 -14.32 -7.48 -11.58
C GLY A 128 -13.53 -8.79 -11.52
N TYR A 129 -12.55 -8.92 -10.62
CA TYR A 129 -11.69 -10.10 -10.47
C TYR A 129 -12.24 -11.11 -9.45
N ARG A 130 -13.55 -11.40 -9.49
CA ARG A 130 -14.17 -12.29 -8.49
C ARG A 130 -13.65 -13.73 -8.58
N GLN A 131 -13.18 -14.19 -9.72
CA GLN A 131 -12.80 -15.59 -9.92
C GLN A 131 -11.37 -15.89 -9.41
N GLU A 132 -10.58 -14.85 -9.17
CA GLU A 132 -9.19 -14.89 -8.75
C GLU A 132 -9.01 -14.93 -7.22
N PHE A 133 -10.09 -14.72 -6.46
CA PHE A 133 -10.12 -14.64 -4.99
C PHE A 133 -11.19 -15.56 -4.40
#